data_AF-A0A1J4Y042-F1
#
_entry.id   AF-A0A1J4Y042-F1
#
_cell.length_a   1.000
_cell.length_b   1.000
_cell.length_c   1.000
_cell.angle_alpha   90.00
_cell.angle_beta   90.00
_cell.angle_gamma   90.00
#
_symmetry.space_group_name_H-M   'P 1'
#
loop_
_entity.id
_entity.type
_entity.pdbx_description
1 polymer ?
#
loop_
_entity_poly.entity_id
_entity_poly.type
_entity_poly.pdbx_seq_one_letter_code
_entity_poly.pdbx_strand_id
1 'polypeptide(L)'
;MKLETSRILTQLSEQERNKVEAELAELNGRKHLFEQRQKKSIECCRQLNQQRDQAMRNRNSASLLQVFDTAFREQQNIQVAIQASIVTLEQYKEDILKRLADAQRTHHAYDDLHQKAVRKQSRTNELKSQRQLDDIVASRKSAASA
;
A
#
# COMPACT_ATOMS: atom_id res chain seq x y z
N MET A 1 5.34 31.26 2.52
CA MET A 1 4.39 30.34 1.86
C MET A 1 2.98 30.71 2.28
N LYS A 2 2.02 30.79 1.35
CA LYS A 2 0.61 31.06 1.68
C LYS A 2 -0.02 29.79 2.27
N LEU A 3 -0.96 29.92 3.21
CA LEU A 3 -1.63 28.81 3.88
C LEU A 3 -2.33 27.85 2.88
N GLU A 4 -2.85 28.40 1.79
CA GLU A 4 -3.45 27.64 0.69
C GLU A 4 -2.42 26.73 0.01
N THR A 5 -1.21 27.22 -0.24
CA THR A 5 -0.15 26.44 -0.90
C THR A 5 0.31 25.26 -0.03
N SER A 6 0.47 25.45 1.28
CA SER A 6 0.85 24.35 2.16
C SER A 6 -0.25 23.30 2.28
N ARG A 7 -1.53 23.71 2.32
CA ARG A 7 -2.67 22.80 2.32
C ARG A 7 -2.71 21.93 1.05
N ILE A 8 -2.49 22.53 -0.12
CA ILE A 8 -2.45 21.80 -1.40
C ILE A 8 -1.34 20.74 -1.39
N LEU A 9 -0.14 21.09 -0.89
CA LEU A 9 0.98 20.14 -0.83
C LEU A 9 0.71 18.96 0.12
N THR A 10 0.08 19.21 1.27
CA THR A 10 -0.35 18.13 2.18
C THR A 10 -1.37 17.21 1.50
N GLN A 11 -2.36 17.75 0.81
CA GLN A 11 -3.35 16.95 0.07
C GLN A 11 -2.73 16.13 -1.06
N LEU A 12 -1.83 16.71 -1.85
CA LEU A 12 -1.15 16.00 -2.93
C LEU A 12 -0.25 14.87 -2.41
N SER A 13 0.48 15.11 -1.33
CA SER A 13 1.30 14.05 -0.72
C SER A 13 0.49 12.95 -0.06
N GLU A 14 -0.67 13.28 0.53
CA GLU A 14 -1.60 12.28 1.03
C GLU A 14 -2.17 11.41 -0.10
N GLN A 15 -2.56 12.03 -1.23
CA GLN A 15 -3.00 11.29 -2.41
C GLN A 15 -1.91 10.36 -2.93
N GLU A 16 -0.67 10.81 -3.00
CA GLU A 16 0.45 9.98 -3.46
C GLU A 16 0.70 8.80 -2.51
N ARG A 17 0.69 9.04 -1.19
CA ARG A 17 0.77 7.96 -0.19
C ARG A 17 -0.34 6.94 -0.39
N ASN A 18 -1.59 7.39 -0.54
CA ASN A 18 -2.75 6.52 -0.71
C ASN A 18 -2.65 5.69 -2.00
N LYS A 19 -2.11 6.24 -3.09
CA LYS A 19 -1.86 5.49 -4.33
C LYS A 19 -0.85 4.37 -4.11
N VAL A 20 0.28 4.67 -3.47
CA VAL A 20 1.31 3.65 -3.20
C VAL A 20 0.80 2.58 -2.24
N GLU A 21 -0.03 2.94 -1.25
CA GLU A 21 -0.70 1.98 -0.37
C GLU A 21 -1.67 1.07 -1.13
N ALA A 22 -2.43 1.62 -2.09
CA ALA A 22 -3.31 0.84 -2.95
C ALA A 22 -2.53 -0.13 -3.86
N GLU A 23 -1.42 0.31 -4.46
CA GLU A 23 -0.52 -0.55 -5.23
C GLU A 23 0.02 -1.71 -4.37
N LEU A 24 0.42 -1.43 -3.12
CA LEU A 24 0.89 -2.44 -2.19
C LEU A 24 -0.21 -3.45 -1.83
N ALA A 25 -1.44 -2.97 -1.59
CA ALA A 25 -2.59 -3.82 -1.29
C ALA A 25 -2.92 -4.74 -2.46
N GLU A 26 -2.91 -4.22 -3.69
CA GLU A 26 -3.13 -5.00 -4.90
C GLU A 26 -2.04 -6.08 -5.06
N LEU A 27 -0.78 -5.72 -4.85
CA LEU A 27 0.34 -6.66 -4.94
C LEU A 27 0.23 -7.78 -3.92
N ASN A 28 -0.12 -7.46 -2.66
CA ASN A 28 -0.36 -8.47 -1.62
C ASN A 28 -1.55 -9.38 -1.99
N GLY A 29 -2.61 -8.83 -2.56
CA GLY A 29 -3.74 -9.62 -3.07
C GLY A 29 -3.33 -10.60 -4.17
N ARG A 30 -2.51 -10.16 -5.13
CA ARG A 30 -1.94 -11.01 -6.18
C ARG A 30 -1.05 -12.11 -5.59
N LYS A 31 -0.16 -11.77 -4.65
CA LYS A 31 0.69 -12.76 -3.97
C LYS A 31 -0.15 -13.83 -3.26
N HIS A 32 -1.18 -13.41 -2.52
CA HIS A 32 -2.08 -14.34 -1.85
C HIS A 32 -2.77 -15.30 -2.83
N LEU A 33 -3.21 -14.81 -4.00
CA LEU A 33 -3.79 -15.65 -5.04
C LEU A 33 -2.80 -16.71 -5.55
N PHE A 34 -1.54 -16.34 -5.76
CA PHE A 34 -0.50 -17.29 -6.19
C PHE A 34 -0.18 -18.31 -5.11
N GLU A 35 -0.10 -17.92 -3.84
CA GLU A 35 0.07 -18.84 -2.70
C GLU A 35 -1.09 -19.84 -2.61
N GLN A 36 -2.34 -19.40 -2.83
CA GLN A 36 -3.48 -20.29 -2.89
C GLN A 36 -3.38 -21.28 -4.06
N ARG A 37 -2.97 -20.81 -5.25
CA ARG A 37 -2.75 -21.67 -6.42
C ARG A 37 -1.64 -22.69 -6.17
N GLN A 38 -0.55 -22.29 -5.51
CA GLN A 38 0.53 -23.18 -5.12
C GLN A 38 0.03 -24.30 -4.20
N LYS A 39 -0.73 -23.95 -3.15
CA LYS A 39 -1.35 -24.94 -2.25
C LYS A 39 -2.22 -25.94 -2.99
N LYS A 40 -3.07 -25.46 -3.91
CA LYS A 40 -3.92 -26.32 -4.75
C LYS A 40 -3.11 -27.25 -5.65
N SER A 41 -2.02 -26.76 -6.27
CA SER A 41 -1.17 -27.59 -7.10
C SER A 41 -0.44 -28.67 -6.30
N ILE A 42 0.06 -28.33 -5.10
CA ILE A 42 0.68 -29.31 -4.18
C ILE A 42 -0.33 -30.41 -3.81
N GLU A 43 -1.58 -30.02 -3.51
CA GLU A 43 -2.64 -30.99 -3.22
C GLU A 43 -2.95 -31.88 -4.42
N CYS A 44 -3.00 -31.32 -5.64
CA CYS A 44 -3.18 -32.09 -6.87
C CYS A 44 -2.05 -33.10 -7.08
N CYS A 45 -0.78 -32.70 -6.90
CA CYS A 45 0.36 -33.62 -6.95
C CYS A 45 0.24 -34.77 -5.95
N ARG A 46 -0.21 -34.47 -4.72
CA ARG A 46 -0.45 -35.50 -3.69
C ARG A 46 -1.52 -36.50 -4.12
N GLN A 47 -2.63 -36.01 -4.68
CA GLN A 47 -3.71 -36.86 -5.19
C GLN A 47 -3.26 -37.71 -6.38
N LEU A 48 -2.51 -37.12 -7.33
CA LEU A 48 -1.95 -37.84 -8.48
C LEU A 48 -1.01 -38.96 -8.03
N ASN A 49 -0.15 -38.72 -7.03
CA ASN A 49 0.72 -39.75 -6.47
C ASN A 49 -0.09 -40.91 -5.85
N GLN A 50 -1.12 -40.60 -5.07
CA GLN A 50 -2.00 -41.63 -4.49
C GLN A 50 -2.71 -42.46 -5.56
N GLN A 51 -3.21 -41.81 -6.61
CA GLN A 51 -3.88 -42.48 -7.73
C GLN A 51 -2.91 -43.35 -8.54
N ARG A 52 -1.68 -42.85 -8.78
CA ARG A 52 -0.62 -43.61 -9.43
C ARG A 52 -0.25 -44.85 -8.62
N ASP A 53 -0.05 -44.72 -7.32
CA ASP A 53 0.29 -45.83 -6.43
C ASP A 53 -0.80 -46.90 -6.43
N GLN A 54 -2.08 -46.48 -6.42
CA GLN A 54 -3.21 -47.39 -6.54
C GLN A 54 -3.25 -48.08 -7.91
N ALA A 55 -2.96 -47.36 -8.99
CA ALA A 55 -2.91 -47.92 -10.33
C ALA A 55 -1.79 -48.97 -10.49
N MET A 56 -0.63 -48.72 -9.89
CA MET A 56 0.48 -49.67 -9.81
C MET A 56 0.07 -50.96 -9.09
N ARG A 57 -0.61 -50.84 -7.94
CA ARG A 57 -1.10 -52.00 -7.17
C ARG A 57 -2.12 -52.84 -7.95
N ASN A 58 -2.98 -52.18 -8.71
CA ASN A 58 -4.03 -52.83 -9.50
C ASN A 58 -3.51 -53.42 -10.83
N ARG A 59 -2.20 -53.40 -11.09
CA ARG A 59 -1.57 -53.86 -12.35
C ARG A 59 -2.19 -53.20 -13.59
N ASN A 60 -2.56 -51.93 -13.46
CA ASN A 60 -3.09 -51.18 -14.60
C ASN A 60 -2.03 -51.06 -15.72
N SER A 61 -2.53 -50.85 -16.94
CA SER A 61 -1.69 -50.77 -18.14
C SER A 61 -0.63 -49.65 -18.06
N ALA A 62 0.50 -49.86 -18.73
CA ALA A 62 1.60 -48.90 -18.80
C ALA A 62 1.18 -47.54 -19.38
N SER A 63 0.16 -47.49 -20.25
CA SER A 63 -0.38 -46.25 -20.79
C SER A 63 -1.02 -45.37 -19.72
N LEU A 64 -1.70 -45.96 -18.74
CA LEU A 64 -2.27 -45.20 -17.61
C LEU A 64 -1.17 -44.57 -16.74
N LEU A 65 -0.06 -45.29 -16.53
CA LEU A 65 1.09 -44.77 -15.78
C LEU A 65 1.77 -43.61 -16.52
N GLN A 66 1.88 -43.68 -17.85
CA GLN A 66 2.37 -42.57 -18.68
C GLN A 66 1.48 -41.32 -18.60
N VAL A 67 0.17 -41.49 -18.47
CA VAL A 67 -0.76 -40.37 -18.26
C VAL A 67 -0.48 -39.69 -16.91
N PHE A 68 -0.24 -40.46 -15.84
CA PHE A 68 0.14 -39.89 -14.55
C PHE A 68 1.49 -39.14 -14.61
N ASP A 69 2.48 -39.69 -15.31
CA ASP A 69 3.78 -39.02 -15.46
C ASP A 69 3.66 -37.70 -16.23
N THR A 70 2.82 -37.66 -17.27
CA THR A 70 2.52 -36.43 -18.02
C THR A 70 1.83 -35.41 -17.13
N ALA A 71 0.78 -35.80 -16.41
CA ALA A 71 0.07 -34.94 -15.48
C ALA A 71 0.99 -34.40 -14.36
N PHE A 72 1.95 -35.21 -13.88
CA PHE A 72 2.90 -34.80 -12.87
C PHE A 72 3.87 -33.72 -13.39
N ARG A 73 4.38 -33.90 -14.61
CA ARG A 73 5.24 -32.88 -15.26
C ARG A 73 4.50 -31.57 -15.49
N GLU A 74 3.25 -31.64 -15.91
CA GLU A 74 2.40 -30.45 -16.07
C GLU A 74 2.23 -29.71 -14.74
N GLN A 75 1.92 -30.42 -13.65
CA GLN A 75 1.81 -29.81 -12.33
C GLN A 75 3.14 -29.22 -11.84
N GLN A 76 4.27 -29.89 -12.10
CA GLN A 76 5.58 -29.38 -11.74
C GLN A 76 5.91 -28.08 -12.50
N ASN A 77 5.59 -28.01 -13.80
CA ASN A 77 5.75 -26.80 -14.59
C ASN A 77 4.88 -25.65 -14.04
N ILE A 78 3.64 -25.94 -13.65
CA ILE A 78 2.75 -24.96 -13.01
C ILE A 78 3.35 -24.45 -11.69
N GLN A 79 3.90 -25.34 -10.85
CA GLN A 79 4.53 -24.94 -9.59
C GLN A 79 5.74 -24.04 -9.79
N VAL A 80 6.61 -24.37 -10.76
CA VAL A 80 7.76 -23.54 -11.12
C VAL A 80 7.31 -22.15 -11.59
N ALA A 81 6.29 -22.09 -12.45
CA ALA A 81 5.75 -20.83 -12.94
C ALA A 81 5.12 -19.98 -11.81
N ILE A 82 4.40 -20.60 -10.88
CA ILE A 82 3.84 -19.92 -9.71
C ILE A 82 4.96 -19.40 -8.82
N GLN A 83 5.99 -20.21 -8.54
CA GLN A 83 7.11 -19.81 -7.69
C GLN A 83 7.87 -18.63 -8.30
N ALA A 84 8.14 -18.67 -9.61
CA ALA A 84 8.76 -17.56 -10.32
C ALA A 84 7.90 -16.27 -10.18
N SER A 85 6.58 -16.39 -10.35
CA SER A 85 5.66 -15.25 -10.20
C SER A 85 5.67 -14.68 -8.78
N ILE A 86 5.71 -15.53 -7.75
CA ILE A 86 5.81 -15.08 -6.35
C ILE A 86 7.12 -14.32 -6.12
N VAL A 87 8.25 -14.84 -6.60
CA VAL A 87 9.55 -14.16 -6.46
C VAL A 87 9.54 -12.80 -7.16
N THR A 88 8.98 -12.71 -8.36
CA THR A 88 8.85 -11.42 -9.06
C THR A 88 7.96 -10.44 -8.28
N LEU A 89 6.85 -10.91 -7.69
CA LEU A 89 6.00 -10.06 -6.84
C LEU A 89 6.74 -9.59 -5.58
N GLU A 90 7.60 -10.43 -4.99
CA GLU A 90 8.41 -10.04 -3.83
C GLU A 90 9.43 -8.95 -4.18
N GLN A 91 10.06 -9.04 -5.36
CA GLN A 91 10.95 -7.98 -5.85
C GLN A 91 10.20 -6.66 -6.04
N TYR A 92 9.03 -6.69 -6.69
CA TYR A 92 8.20 -5.49 -6.84
C TYR A 92 7.71 -4.94 -5.50
N LYS A 93 7.47 -5.79 -4.51
CA LYS A 93 7.08 -5.37 -3.16
C LYS A 93 8.15 -4.50 -2.51
N GLU A 94 9.43 -4.87 -2.64
CA GLU A 94 10.53 -4.09 -2.06
C GLU A 94 10.57 -2.68 -2.64
N ASP A 95 10.36 -2.52 -3.95
CA ASP A 95 10.34 -1.22 -4.60
C ASP A 95 9.14 -0.36 -4.19
N ILE A 96 7.96 -0.97 -4.06
CA ILE A 96 6.77 -0.28 -3.54
C ILE A 96 6.98 0.15 -2.08
N LEU A 97 7.61 -0.68 -1.24
CA LEU A 97 7.90 -0.32 0.15
C LEU A 97 8.87 0.86 0.25
N LYS A 98 9.88 0.93 -0.62
CA LYS A 98 10.77 2.10 -0.71
C LYS A 98 9.98 3.36 -1.10
N ARG A 99 9.15 3.29 -2.15
CA ARG A 99 8.28 4.39 -2.58
C ARG A 99 7.32 4.84 -1.48
N LEU A 100 6.77 3.89 -0.70
CA LEU A 100 5.87 4.19 0.41
C LEU A 100 6.60 4.94 1.53
N ALA A 101 7.81 4.51 1.89
CA ALA A 101 8.62 5.19 2.88
C ALA A 101 8.95 6.63 2.45
N ASP A 102 9.26 6.84 1.18
CA ASP A 102 9.52 8.18 0.64
C ASP A 102 8.25 9.03 0.61
N ALA A 103 7.12 8.49 0.17
CA ALA A 103 5.82 9.18 0.21
C ALA A 103 5.42 9.60 1.63
N GLN A 104 5.64 8.72 2.62
CA GLN A 104 5.40 9.02 4.04
C GLN A 104 6.30 10.15 4.55
N ARG A 105 7.60 10.11 4.24
CA ARG A 105 8.54 11.20 4.60
C ARG A 105 8.11 12.53 4.00
N THR A 106 7.75 12.53 2.72
CA THR A 106 7.26 13.73 2.01
C THR A 106 5.97 14.27 2.63
N HIS A 107 5.03 13.39 2.95
CA HIS A 107 3.78 13.77 3.60
C HIS A 107 4.02 14.42 4.98
N HIS A 108 4.86 13.80 5.82
CA HIS A 108 5.23 14.38 7.12
C HIS A 108 5.90 15.75 6.99
N ALA A 109 6.81 15.90 6.03
CA ALA A 109 7.46 17.19 5.78
C ALA A 109 6.46 18.29 5.38
N TYR A 110 5.47 17.97 4.54
CA TYR A 110 4.45 18.94 4.16
C TYR A 110 3.43 19.21 5.26
N ASP A 111 3.06 18.20 6.05
CA ASP A 111 2.20 18.40 7.21
C ASP A 111 2.87 19.31 8.26
N ASP A 112 4.15 19.08 8.57
CA ASP A 112 4.92 19.96 9.46
C ASP A 112 4.97 21.41 8.96
N LEU A 113 5.17 21.60 7.65
CA LEU A 113 5.15 22.92 7.02
C LEU A 113 3.76 23.55 7.10
N HIS A 114 2.71 22.76 6.89
CA HIS A 114 1.33 23.23 7.01
C HIS A 114 1.00 23.65 8.44
N GLN A 115 1.31 22.82 9.43
CA GLN A 115 1.13 23.14 10.85
C GLN A 115 1.87 24.42 11.26
N LYS A 116 3.12 24.60 10.80
CA LYS A 116 3.88 25.84 11.03
C LYS A 116 3.19 27.06 10.40
N ALA A 117 2.66 26.92 9.19
CA ALA A 117 1.92 27.99 8.52
C ALA A 117 0.61 28.34 9.27
N VAL A 118 -0.13 27.32 9.73
CA VAL A 118 -1.36 27.49 10.54
C VAL A 118 -1.06 28.24 11.82
N ARG A 119 -0.04 27.82 12.59
CA ARG A 119 0.35 28.48 13.85
C ARG A 119 0.75 29.94 13.63
N LYS A 120 1.52 30.23 12.57
CA LYS A 120 1.90 31.61 12.22
C LYS A 120 0.69 32.46 11.86
N GLN A 121 -0.28 31.90 11.12
CA GLN A 121 -1.51 32.60 10.78
C GLN A 121 -2.37 32.87 12.03
N SER A 122 -2.54 31.89 12.92
CA SER A 122 -3.26 32.05 14.20
C SER A 122 -2.69 33.20 15.02
N ARG A 123 -1.37 33.19 15.25
CA ARG A 123 -0.69 34.26 15.98
C ARG A 123 -0.88 35.64 15.34
N THR A 124 -0.88 35.69 14.01
CA THR A 124 -1.11 36.95 13.27
C THR A 124 -2.55 37.43 13.45
N ASN A 125 -3.53 36.53 13.43
CA ASN A 125 -4.93 36.85 13.65
C ASN A 125 -5.19 37.28 15.10
N GLU A 126 -4.60 36.61 16.08
CA GLU A 126 -4.66 36.98 17.51
C GLU A 126 -4.11 38.40 17.74
N LEU A 127 -2.92 38.71 17.21
CA LEU A 127 -2.33 40.04 17.31
C LEU A 127 -3.19 41.12 16.63
N LYS A 128 -3.82 40.81 15.48
CA LYS A 128 -4.75 41.73 14.82
C LYS A 128 -6.00 41.96 15.67
N SER A 129 -6.57 40.91 16.24
CA SER A 129 -7.73 41.01 17.13
C SER A 129 -7.41 41.83 18.38
N GLN A 130 -6.22 41.63 18.97
CA GLN A 130 -5.79 42.39 20.13
C GLN A 130 -5.65 43.88 19.82
N ARG A 131 -5.01 44.23 18.70
CA ARG A 131 -4.91 45.64 18.25
C ARG A 131 -6.28 46.28 18.01
N GLN A 132 -7.21 45.54 17.39
CA GLN A 132 -8.57 46.03 17.18
C GLN A 132 -9.30 46.31 18.51
N LEU A 133 -9.10 45.47 19.53
CA LEU A 133 -9.64 45.72 20.87
C LEU A 133 -9.00 46.95 21.52
N ASP A 134 -7.68 47.08 21.43
CA ASP A 134 -6.95 48.24 21.96
C ASP A 134 -7.43 49.55 21.28
N ASP A 135 -7.64 49.54 19.96
CA ASP A 135 -8.17 50.67 19.19
C ASP A 135 -9.61 51.04 19.62
N ILE A 136 -10.47 50.03 19.88
CA ILE A 136 -11.84 50.25 20.40
C ILE A 136 -11.80 50.86 21.81
N VAL A 137 -10.90 50.38 22.68
CA VAL A 137 -10.76 50.91 24.04
C VAL A 137 -10.22 52.35 24.01
N ALA A 138 -9.21 52.61 23.18
CA ALA A 138 -8.62 53.94 23.02
C ALA A 138 -9.66 54.95 22.49
N SER A 139 -10.39 54.60 21.42
CA SER A 139 -11.43 55.48 20.87
C SER A 139 -12.56 55.78 21.87
N ARG A 140 -12.98 54.80 22.69
CA ARG A 140 -13.95 55.04 23.77
C ARG A 140 -13.42 55.96 24.86
N LYS A 141 -12.16 55.81 25.26
CA LYS A 141 -11.53 56.72 26.24
C LYS A 141 -11.45 58.15 25.68
N SER A 142 -11.01 58.30 24.43
CA SER A 142 -10.93 59.60 23.76
C SER A 142 -12.29 60.29 23.64
N ALA A 143 -13.36 59.54 23.36
CA ALA A 143 -14.72 60.05 23.29
C ALA A 143 -15.33 60.42 24.67
N ALA A 144 -14.85 59.83 25.77
CA ALA A 144 -15.30 60.17 27.13
C ALA A 144 -14.53 61.35 27.74
N SER A 145 -13.36 61.68 27.19
CA SER A 145 -12.53 62.84 27.59
C SER A 145 -12.78 64.10 26.74
N ALA A 146 -13.67 64.02 25.76
CA ALA A 146 -14.15 65.15 24.94
C ALA A 146 -15.54 65.57 25.41
#